data_AF-A0A5K1E5F0-F1
#
_entry.id   AF-A0A5K1E5F0-F1
#
_cell.length_a   1.000
_cell.length_b   1.000
_cell.length_c   1.000
_cell.angle_alpha   90.00
_cell.angle_beta   90.00
_cell.angle_gamma   90.00
#
_symmetry.space_group_name_H-M   'P 1'
#
loop_
_entity.id
_entity.type
_entity.pdbx_description
1 polymer ?
#
loop_
_entity_poly.entity_id
_entity_poly.type
_entity_poly.pdbx_seq_one_letter_code
_entity_poly.pdbx_strand_id
1 'polypeptide(L)'
;EMKDQGVTESRLQLLREVTGSFRPGVLTALMGVSGAGKTTLMDVLAGRKTGGYIEGDIRISGYPKNQETFARISGYCEQTDIHSPQITVKESLIYSAFLRLPPEVSDSEKM
;
A
#
# COMPACT_ATOMS: atom_id res chain seq x y z
N GLU A 1 -9.64 -21.57 18.99
CA GLU A 1 -10.54 -21.42 17.83
C GLU A 1 -10.07 -22.14 16.57
N MET A 2 -9.03 -21.72 15.84
CA MET A 2 -8.67 -22.40 14.57
C MET A 2 -8.11 -23.83 14.75
N LYS A 3 -7.35 -24.08 15.83
CA LYS A 3 -6.88 -25.43 16.18
C LYS A 3 -8.02 -26.36 16.63
N ASP A 4 -9.06 -25.82 17.24
CA ASP A 4 -10.24 -26.58 17.69
C ASP A 4 -11.12 -27.00 16.50
N GLN A 5 -10.97 -26.33 15.35
CA GLN A 5 -11.59 -26.68 14.08
C GLN A 5 -10.73 -27.61 13.21
N GLY A 6 -9.67 -28.21 13.77
CA GLY A 6 -8.85 -29.22 13.08
C GLY A 6 -7.76 -28.67 12.16
N VAL A 7 -7.45 -27.37 12.22
CA VAL A 7 -6.31 -26.81 11.48
C VAL A 7 -5.01 -27.24 12.15
N THR A 8 -4.29 -28.13 11.48
CA THR A 8 -3.01 -28.71 11.92
C THR A 8 -1.82 -27.76 11.73
N GLU A 9 -1.96 -26.78 10.85
CA GLU A 9 -0.91 -25.81 10.56
C GLU A 9 -0.77 -24.77 11.68
N SER A 10 0.47 -24.54 12.10
CA SER A 10 0.81 -23.53 13.12
C SER A 10 0.83 -22.11 12.57
N ARG A 11 0.67 -21.94 11.25
CA ARG A 11 0.79 -20.65 10.54
C ARG A 11 -0.47 -20.40 9.71
N LEU A 12 -1.02 -19.20 9.83
CA LEU A 12 -2.14 -18.77 9.00
C LEU A 12 -1.61 -18.22 7.67
N GLN A 13 -1.94 -18.89 6.56
CA GLN A 13 -1.59 -18.43 5.22
C GLN A 13 -2.70 -17.54 4.65
N LEU A 14 -2.40 -16.25 4.44
CA LEU A 14 -3.36 -15.26 3.94
C LEU A 14 -3.38 -15.12 2.41
N LEU A 15 -2.22 -15.29 1.76
CA LEU A 15 -2.06 -15.22 0.32
C LEU A 15 -1.40 -16.51 -0.16
N ARG A 16 -1.91 -17.08 -1.26
CA ARG A 16 -1.44 -18.36 -1.82
C ARG A 16 -1.03 -18.15 -3.26
N GLU A 17 0.26 -18.29 -3.54
CA GLU A 17 0.84 -18.33 -4.89
C GLU A 17 0.29 -17.25 -5.85
N VAL A 18 0.23 -16.00 -5.37
CA VAL A 18 -0.33 -14.90 -6.15
C VAL A 18 0.69 -14.43 -7.19
N THR A 19 0.29 -14.43 -8.45
CA THR A 19 1.07 -13.87 -9.57
C THR A 19 0.26 -12.78 -10.28
N GLY A 20 0.92 -11.71 -10.71
CA GLY A 20 0.26 -10.63 -11.45
C GLY A 20 1.24 -9.59 -11.99
N SER A 21 0.77 -8.74 -12.89
CA SER A 21 1.52 -7.59 -13.39
C SER A 21 0.59 -6.42 -13.64
N PHE A 22 1.08 -5.21 -13.37
CA PHE A 22 0.35 -3.96 -13.59
C PHE A 22 1.05 -3.19 -14.71
N ARG A 23 0.31 -2.85 -15.76
CA ARG A 23 0.88 -2.14 -16.92
C ARG A 23 0.86 -0.63 -16.69
N PRO A 24 1.94 0.10 -17.06
CA PRO A 24 1.94 1.55 -17.01
C PRO A 24 0.75 2.15 -17.78
N GLY A 25 0.08 3.14 -17.18
CA GLY A 25 -1.06 3.83 -17.79
C GLY A 25 -2.38 3.05 -17.78
N VAL A 26 -2.43 1.85 -17.17
CA VAL A 26 -3.64 1.03 -17.11
C VAL A 26 -4.21 1.01 -15.70
N LEU A 27 -5.46 1.49 -15.56
CA LEU A 27 -6.22 1.30 -14.33
C LEU A 27 -6.55 -0.18 -14.15
N THR A 28 -6.03 -0.78 -13.08
CA THR A 28 -6.28 -2.18 -12.74
C THR A 28 -7.12 -2.25 -11.47
N ALA A 29 -8.20 -3.03 -11.50
CA ALA A 29 -9.09 -3.23 -10.37
C ALA A 29 -8.88 -4.62 -9.75
N LEU A 30 -8.75 -4.70 -8.43
CA LEU A 30 -8.71 -5.94 -7.66
C LEU A 30 -10.07 -6.18 -6.98
N MET A 31 -10.79 -7.20 -7.44
CA MET A 31 -12.16 -7.49 -7.01
C MET A 31 -12.25 -8.85 -6.32
N GLY A 32 -13.19 -9.02 -5.40
CA GLY A 32 -13.39 -10.27 -4.67
C GLY A 32 -14.19 -10.09 -3.38
N VAL A 33 -14.68 -11.19 -2.81
CA VAL A 33 -15.49 -11.19 -1.59
C VAL A 33 -14.74 -10.65 -0.36
N SER A 34 -15.45 -10.28 0.70
CA SER A 34 -14.83 -9.93 1.99
C SER A 34 -13.97 -11.09 2.51
N GLY A 35 -12.81 -10.80 3.08
CA GLY A 35 -11.88 -11.83 3.55
C GLY A 35 -11.01 -12.50 2.47
N ALA A 36 -11.22 -12.21 1.17
CA ALA A 36 -10.43 -12.81 0.09
C ALA A 36 -8.94 -12.39 0.03
N GLY A 37 -8.46 -11.58 0.98
CA GLY A 37 -7.06 -11.14 1.02
C GLY A 37 -6.73 -9.91 0.16
N LYS A 38 -7.73 -9.19 -0.38
CA LYS A 38 -7.51 -7.98 -1.21
C LYS A 38 -6.67 -6.91 -0.50
N THR A 39 -7.11 -6.48 0.68
CA THR A 39 -6.38 -5.50 1.49
C THR A 39 -5.01 -6.02 1.89
N THR A 40 -4.90 -7.31 2.22
CA THR A 40 -3.62 -7.95 2.54
C THR A 40 -2.64 -7.92 1.37
N LEU A 41 -3.09 -8.21 0.15
CA LEU A 41 -2.26 -8.12 -1.06
C LEU A 41 -1.80 -6.67 -1.29
N MET A 42 -2.71 -5.71 -1.17
CA MET A 42 -2.40 -4.28 -1.32
C MET A 42 -1.39 -3.79 -0.28
N ASP A 43 -1.52 -4.21 0.99
CA ASP A 43 -0.59 -3.86 2.07
C ASP A 43 0.81 -4.46 1.87
N VAL A 44 0.89 -5.68 1.33
CA VAL A 44 2.17 -6.34 1.00
C VAL A 44 2.87 -5.59 -0.14
N LEU A 45 2.15 -5.26 -1.21
CA LEU A 45 2.69 -4.48 -2.33
C LEU A 45 3.14 -3.08 -1.87
N ALA A 46 2.30 -2.41 -1.07
CA ALA A 46 2.60 -1.13 -0.43
C ALA A 46 3.77 -1.19 0.55
N GLY A 47 4.16 -2.39 0.99
CA GLY A 47 5.20 -2.59 1.99
C GLY A 47 4.79 -2.11 3.39
N ARG A 48 3.49 -2.08 3.69
CA ARG A 48 2.94 -1.69 5.00
C ARG A 48 2.74 -2.90 5.93
N LYS A 49 2.79 -4.12 5.39
CA LYS A 49 2.70 -5.33 6.20
C LYS A 49 4.01 -5.57 6.95
N THR A 50 4.07 -5.15 8.22
CA THR A 50 5.27 -5.22 9.07
C THR A 50 5.41 -6.52 9.85
N GLY A 51 4.44 -7.44 9.77
CA GLY A 51 4.44 -8.70 10.50
C GLY A 51 4.04 -9.89 9.62
N GLY A 52 4.56 -11.06 9.97
CA GLY A 52 4.41 -12.30 9.21
C GLY A 52 5.61 -12.58 8.30
N TYR A 53 5.46 -13.59 7.44
CA TYR A 53 6.46 -13.97 6.45
C TYR A 53 5.94 -13.61 5.06
N ILE A 54 6.77 -12.93 4.27
CA ILE A 54 6.46 -12.58 2.89
C ILE A 54 7.54 -13.26 2.05
N GLU A 55 7.11 -14.14 1.15
CA GLU A 55 7.97 -14.89 0.25
C GLU A 55 7.54 -14.62 -1.19
N GLY A 56 8.50 -14.68 -2.12
CA GLY A 56 8.30 -14.38 -3.54
C GLY A 56 9.13 -13.19 -4.03
N ASP A 57 8.84 -12.75 -5.26
CA ASP A 57 9.56 -11.67 -5.93
C ASP A 57 8.58 -10.57 -6.35
N ILE A 58 8.92 -9.31 -6.03
CA ILE A 58 8.13 -8.14 -6.40
C ILE A 58 9.06 -7.18 -7.15
N ARG A 59 8.67 -6.82 -8.37
CA ARG A 59 9.45 -5.91 -9.23
C ARG A 59 8.67 -4.66 -9.58
N ILE A 60 9.36 -3.53 -9.54
CA ILE A 60 8.85 -2.21 -9.95
C ILE A 60 9.66 -1.77 -11.16
N SER A 61 8.99 -1.54 -12.30
CA SER A 61 9.64 -1.15 -13.56
C SER A 61 10.81 -2.08 -13.98
N GLY A 62 10.70 -3.38 -13.66
CA GLY A 62 11.71 -4.39 -13.99
C GLY A 62 12.79 -4.62 -12.93
N TYR A 63 12.88 -3.78 -11.89
CA TYR A 63 13.87 -3.89 -10.82
C TYR A 63 13.27 -4.50 -9.55
N PRO A 64 14.04 -5.23 -8.73
CA PRO A 64 13.60 -5.69 -7.42
C PRO A 64 13.10 -4.52 -6.56
N LYS A 65 11.96 -4.70 -5.89
CA LYS A 65 11.36 -3.69 -5.02
C LYS A 65 12.26 -3.41 -3.82
N ASN A 66 12.80 -2.20 -3.73
CA ASN A 66 13.49 -1.72 -2.53
C ASN A 66 12.47 -1.09 -1.56
N GLN A 67 12.31 -1.72 -0.39
CA GLN A 67 11.30 -1.32 0.60
C GLN A 67 11.52 0.09 1.17
N GLU A 68 12.76 0.52 1.38
CA GLU A 68 13.10 1.81 2.00
C GLU A 68 12.74 3.00 1.10
N THR A 69 12.84 2.81 -0.21
CA THR A 69 12.64 3.88 -1.22
C THR A 69 11.28 3.82 -1.90
N PHE A 70 10.60 2.67 -1.85
CA PHE A 70 9.33 2.46 -2.53
C PHE A 70 8.26 3.50 -2.15
N ALA A 71 8.16 3.85 -0.86
CA ALA A 71 7.21 4.84 -0.38
C ALA A 71 7.39 6.25 -0.99
N ARG A 72 8.58 6.55 -1.56
CA ARG A 72 8.86 7.84 -2.22
C ARG A 72 8.28 7.94 -3.63
N ILE A 73 8.01 6.80 -4.26
CA ILE A 73 7.52 6.71 -5.66
C ILE A 73 6.11 6.12 -5.77
N SER A 74 5.50 5.75 -4.65
CA SER A 74 4.16 5.17 -4.58
C SER A 74 3.25 5.97 -3.66
N GLY A 75 2.02 6.23 -4.10
CA GLY A 75 0.93 6.66 -3.21
C GLY A 75 0.13 5.45 -2.73
N TYR A 76 -0.22 5.41 -1.45
CA TYR A 76 -1.15 4.42 -0.89
C TYR A 76 -2.27 5.13 -0.16
N CYS A 77 -3.51 4.83 -0.54
CA CYS A 77 -4.70 5.29 0.16
C CYS A 77 -5.22 4.12 1.00
N GLU A 78 -5.35 4.34 2.29
CA GLU A 78 -5.82 3.33 3.23
C GLU A 78 -7.34 3.16 3.13
N GLN A 79 -7.87 2.07 3.70
CA GLN A 79 -9.32 1.85 3.76
C GLN A 79 -10.02 2.88 4.67
N THR A 80 -9.31 3.38 5.68
CA THR A 80 -9.79 4.42 6.59
C THR A 80 -8.95 5.67 6.39
N ASP A 81 -9.61 6.80 6.14
CA ASP A 81 -8.94 8.08 6.01
C ASP A 81 -8.45 8.59 7.38
N ILE A 82 -7.21 9.07 7.43
CA ILE A 82 -6.60 9.65 8.63
C ILE A 82 -6.36 11.12 8.34
N HIS A 83 -7.15 11.99 8.96
CA HIS A 83 -7.03 13.44 8.85
C HIS A 83 -7.08 14.10 10.24
N SER A 84 -6.39 15.23 10.38
CA SER A 84 -6.51 16.04 11.60
C SER A 84 -7.87 16.74 11.60
N PRO A 85 -8.65 16.63 12.70
CA PRO A 85 -9.94 17.32 12.80
C PRO A 85 -9.81 18.84 12.96
N GLN A 86 -8.61 19.36 13.23
CA GLN A 86 -8.37 20.78 13.49
C GLN A 86 -8.05 21.60 12.23
N ILE A 87 -7.89 20.96 11.07
CA ILE A 87 -7.51 21.62 9.82
C ILE A 87 -8.55 21.38 8.74
N THR A 88 -8.73 22.38 7.89
CA THR A 88 -9.58 22.30 6.70
C THR A 88 -8.95 21.38 5.64
N VAL A 89 -9.77 20.96 4.67
CA VAL A 89 -9.31 20.16 3.52
C VAL A 89 -8.20 20.89 2.77
N LYS A 90 -8.34 22.20 2.55
CA LYS A 90 -7.34 23.02 1.85
C LYS A 90 -6.00 23.00 2.60
N GLU A 91 -6.02 23.22 3.92
CA GLU A 91 -4.81 23.21 4.74
C GLU A 91 -4.12 21.84 4.74
N SER A 92 -4.88 20.74 4.78
CA SER A 92 -4.32 19.38 4.66
C SER A 92 -3.59 19.16 3.34
N LEU A 93 -4.17 19.63 2.23
CA LEU A 93 -3.56 19.49 0.90
C LEU A 93 -2.29 20.34 0.77
N ILE A 94 -2.33 21.60 1.22
CA ILE A 94 -1.17 22.49 1.24
C ILE A 94 -0.06 21.88 2.10
N TYR A 95 -0.38 21.42 3.31
CA TYR A 95 0.60 20.76 4.18
C TYR A 95 1.29 19.57 3.51
N SER A 96 0.53 18.71 2.83
CA SER A 96 1.08 17.59 2.06
C SER A 96 1.96 18.05 0.89
N ALA A 97 1.54 19.10 0.16
CA ALA A 97 2.28 19.68 -0.96
C ALA A 97 3.65 20.21 -0.50
N PHE A 98 3.70 20.95 0.61
CA PHE A 98 4.95 21.48 1.17
C PHE A 98 5.93 20.39 1.64
N LEU A 99 5.44 19.24 2.10
CA LEU A 99 6.29 18.13 2.54
C LEU A 99 6.78 17.22 1.43
N ARG A 100 6.00 17.09 0.34
CA ARG A 100 6.28 16.12 -0.73
C ARG A 100 6.90 16.75 -1.98
N LEU A 101 6.59 18.01 -2.25
CA LEU A 101 7.10 18.68 -3.45
C LEU A 101 8.54 19.14 -3.24
N PRO A 102 9.36 19.11 -4.31
CA PRO A 102 10.73 19.60 -4.27
C PRO A 102 10.84 21.09 -3.87
N PRO A 103 11.99 21.53 -3.33
CA PRO A 103 12.20 22.93 -2.96
C PRO A 103 12.16 23.88 -4.17
N GLU A 104 12.38 23.38 -5.38
CA GLU A 104 12.36 24.16 -6.62
C GLU A 104 10.94 24.62 -7.01
N VAL A 105 9.90 23.94 -6.51
CA VAL A 105 8.51 24.35 -6.74
C VAL A 105 8.20 25.56 -5.85
N SER A 106 7.73 26.65 -6.46
CA SER A 106 7.50 27.91 -5.75
C SER A 106 6.34 27.81 -4.75
N ASP A 107 6.36 28.66 -3.72
CA ASP A 107 5.30 28.67 -2.69
C ASP A 107 3.92 28.95 -3.29
N SER A 108 3.86 29.78 -4.35
CA SER A 108 2.61 30.05 -5.08
C SER A 108 2.10 28.86 -5.88
N GLU A 109 2.97 27.94 -6.30
CA GLU A 109 2.56 26.70 -7.00
C GLU A 109 2.19 25.59 -6.01
N LYS A 110 2.65 25.68 -4.75
CA LYS A 110 2.29 24.77 -3.66
C LYS A 110 0.93 25.11 -3.01
N MET A 111 0.46 26.35 -3.13
CA MET A 111 -0.78 26.87 -2.51
C MET A 111 -2.00 26.82 -3.42
#